data_AF-A0A538UCS2-F1
#
_entry.id   AF-A0A538UCS2-F1
#
_cell.length_a   1.000
_cell.length_b   1.000
_cell.length_c   1.000
_cell.angle_alpha   90.00
_cell.angle_beta   90.00
_cell.angle_gamma   90.00
#
_symmetry.space_group_name_H-M   'P 1'
#
loop_
_entity.id
_entity.type
_entity.pdbx_description
1 polymer ?
#
loop_
_entity_poly.entity_id
_entity_poly.type
_entity_poly.pdbx_seq_one_letter_code
_entity_poly.pdbx_strand_id
1 'polypeptide(L)'
;MNCTLDICGHKKIQNPTESDIRQAVFELDTKKSDAFLILGPTHMTYIQIGGDQNVGFEVEYQDTDAKHHYRAKRSLTADEIVRALVSYATGADEWKTMTEWEPIKW
;
A
#
# COMPACT_ATOMS: atom_id res chain seq x y z
N MET A 1 -2.63 -1.08 -15.22
CA MET A 1 -3.09 -2.30 -14.50
C MET A 1 -4.48 -1.99 -13.93
N ASN A 2 -5.42 -2.93 -13.90
CA ASN A 2 -6.72 -2.67 -13.26
C ASN A 2 -6.60 -3.01 -11.77
N CYS A 3 -6.52 -2.00 -10.91
CA CYS A 3 -6.36 -2.17 -9.47
C CYS A 3 -7.59 -1.66 -8.72
N THR A 4 -7.87 -2.27 -7.57
CA THR A 4 -8.82 -1.76 -6.58
C THR A 4 -8.05 -1.21 -5.39
N LEU A 5 -8.35 0.01 -4.96
CA LEU A 5 -7.94 0.53 -3.66
C LEU A 5 -9.04 0.23 -2.63
N ASP A 6 -8.73 -0.58 -1.63
CA ASP A 6 -9.55 -0.84 -0.46
C ASP A 6 -9.08 0.05 0.70
N ILE A 7 -10.01 0.79 1.31
CA ILE A 7 -9.78 1.70 2.41
C ILE A 7 -10.47 1.12 3.64
N CYS A 8 -9.67 0.56 4.55
CA CYS A 8 -10.12 -0.02 5.81
C CYS A 8 -11.22 -1.10 5.67
N GLY A 9 -11.39 -1.74 4.52
CA GLY A 9 -12.47 -2.70 4.26
C GLY A 9 -13.86 -2.07 4.05
N HIS A 10 -13.97 -0.74 4.13
CA HIS A 10 -15.25 -0.03 4.12
C HIS A 10 -15.57 0.63 2.78
N LYS A 11 -14.53 1.13 2.09
CA LYS A 11 -14.67 1.83 0.81
C LYS A 11 -13.71 1.24 -0.20
N LYS A 12 -14.20 0.95 -1.40
CA LYS A 12 -13.38 0.47 -2.51
C LYS A 12 -13.47 1.43 -3.69
N ILE A 13 -12.33 1.74 -4.30
CA ILE A 13 -12.22 2.59 -5.49
C ILE A 13 -11.60 1.74 -6.61
N GLN A 14 -12.34 1.57 -7.71
CA GLN A 14 -11.86 0.88 -8.90
C GLN A 14 -11.01 1.84 -9.73
N ASN A 15 -9.83 1.40 -10.16
CA ASN A 15 -8.87 2.19 -10.95
C ASN A 15 -8.63 3.58 -10.32
N PRO A 16 -8.15 3.63 -9.07
CA PRO A 16 -8.00 4.88 -8.33
C PRO A 16 -7.07 5.84 -9.06
N THR A 17 -7.40 7.13 -9.03
CA THR A 17 -6.51 8.19 -9.50
C THR A 17 -5.42 8.47 -8.47
N GLU A 18 -4.37 9.20 -8.86
CA GLU A 18 -3.38 9.70 -7.90
C GLU A 18 -4.03 10.54 -6.79
N SER A 19 -5.06 11.32 -7.11
CA SER A 19 -5.78 12.13 -6.13
C SER A 19 -6.52 11.25 -5.12
N ASP A 20 -7.16 10.16 -5.58
CA ASP A 20 -7.83 9.19 -4.68
C ASP A 20 -6.82 8.54 -3.73
N ILE A 21 -5.67 8.13 -4.27
CA ILE A 21 -4.57 7.52 -3.50
C ILE A 21 -4.04 8.52 -2.46
N ARG A 22 -3.71 9.74 -2.88
CA ARG A 22 -3.20 10.79 -1.99
C ARG A 22 -4.20 11.10 -0.88
N GLN A 23 -5.47 11.28 -1.22
CA GLN A 23 -6.49 11.53 -0.22
C GLN A 23 -6.56 10.38 0.81
N ALA A 24 -6.64 9.14 0.34
CA ALA A 24 -6.75 7.97 1.22
C ALA A 24 -5.55 7.83 2.17
N VAL A 25 -4.32 8.06 1.69
CA VAL A 25 -3.10 7.99 2.52
C VAL A 25 -3.09 9.03 3.63
N PHE A 26 -3.45 10.29 3.31
CA PHE A 26 -3.43 11.38 4.29
C PHE A 26 -4.64 11.35 5.25
N GLU A 27 -5.70 10.63 4.92
CA GLU A 27 -6.88 10.41 5.78
C GLU A 27 -6.73 9.22 6.74
N LEU A 28 -5.73 8.35 6.55
CA LEU A 28 -5.44 7.26 7.50
C LEU A 28 -5.12 7.81 8.90
N ASP A 29 -5.79 7.25 9.90
CA ASP A 29 -5.70 7.69 11.30
C ASP A 29 -5.87 6.47 12.24
N THR A 30 -4.76 5.98 12.79
CA THR A 30 -4.75 4.79 13.66
C THR A 30 -5.51 4.99 14.97
N LYS A 31 -5.82 6.23 15.35
CA LYS A 31 -6.58 6.52 16.58
C LYS A 31 -8.08 6.27 16.41
N LYS A 32 -8.58 6.25 15.18
CA LYS A 32 -10.01 6.10 14.88
C LYS A 32 -10.42 4.66 14.61
N SER A 33 -9.54 3.87 13.99
CA SER A 33 -9.81 2.49 13.60
C SER A 33 -8.52 1.77 13.19
N ASP A 34 -8.64 0.49 12.83
CA ASP A 34 -7.63 -0.21 12.03
C ASP A 34 -7.40 0.59 10.73
N ALA A 35 -6.25 1.24 10.65
CA ALA A 35 -5.90 2.16 9.57
C ALA A 35 -5.02 1.43 8.55
N PHE A 36 -5.66 0.94 7.48
CA PHE A 36 -4.98 0.23 6.41
C PHE A 36 -5.52 0.57 5.02
N LEU A 37 -4.65 0.44 4.03
CA LEU A 37 -4.99 0.48 2.61
C LEU A 37 -4.51 -0.81 1.94
N ILE A 38 -5.29 -1.35 1.01
CA ILE A 38 -4.84 -2.44 0.14
C ILE A 38 -5.08 -2.00 -1.29
N LEU A 39 -4.04 -2.03 -2.12
CA LEU A 39 -4.11 -1.74 -3.54
C LEU A 39 -3.65 -2.96 -4.33
N GLY A 40 -4.52 -3.51 -5.17
CA GLY A 40 -4.14 -4.69 -5.96
C GLY A 40 -5.15 -5.06 -7.05
N PRO A 41 -4.71 -5.78 -8.09
CA PRO A 41 -5.62 -6.41 -9.06
C PRO A 41 -6.36 -7.63 -8.48
N THR A 42 -5.81 -8.28 -7.44
CA THR A 42 -6.44 -9.45 -6.81
C THR A 42 -6.14 -9.49 -5.31
N HIS A 43 -6.88 -10.32 -4.57
CA HIS A 43 -6.58 -10.63 -3.16
C HIS A 43 -5.22 -11.32 -2.93
N MET A 44 -4.55 -11.83 -3.97
CA MET A 44 -3.26 -12.51 -3.87
C MET A 44 -2.10 -11.71 -4.45
N THR A 45 -2.38 -10.55 -5.05
CA THR A 45 -1.39 -9.67 -5.67
C THR A 45 -1.74 -8.25 -5.30
N TYR A 46 -1.03 -7.69 -4.32
CA TYR A 46 -1.37 -6.41 -3.72
C TYR A 46 -0.15 -5.76 -3.09
N ILE A 47 -0.25 -4.44 -2.87
CA ILE A 47 0.54 -3.68 -1.91
C ILE A 47 -0.40 -3.21 -0.78
N GLN A 48 0.01 -3.39 0.46
CA GLN A 48 -0.75 -3.05 1.66
C GLN A 48 0.03 -2.05 2.51
N ILE A 49 -0.70 -1.09 3.06
CA ILE A 49 -0.18 -0.05 3.95
C ILE A 49 -0.89 -0.16 5.29
N GLY A 50 -0.14 -0.09 6.38
CA GLY A 50 -0.65 0.07 7.73
C GLY A 50 0.00 1.26 8.43
N GLY A 51 -0.75 1.97 9.26
CA GLY A 51 -0.23 3.10 10.05
C GLY A 51 -0.86 4.44 9.71
N ASP A 52 -0.21 5.53 10.12
CA ASP A 52 -0.65 6.91 9.83
C ASP A 52 0.52 7.89 9.72
N GLN A 53 0.23 9.11 9.28
CA GLN A 53 1.23 10.16 9.03
C GLN A 53 2.00 10.63 10.28
N ASN A 54 1.50 10.39 11.49
CA ASN A 54 2.15 10.83 12.73
C ASN A 54 3.20 9.82 13.22
N VAL A 55 2.99 8.53 12.92
CA VAL A 55 3.86 7.43 13.38
C VAL A 55 4.75 6.92 12.24
N GLY A 56 4.28 7.02 11.00
CA GLY A 56 4.87 6.40 9.82
C GLY A 56 4.06 5.20 9.37
N PHE A 57 4.35 4.74 8.15
CA PHE A 57 3.62 3.65 7.51
C PHE A 57 4.49 2.41 7.35
N GLU A 58 3.95 1.27 7.76
CA GLU A 58 4.46 -0.04 7.37
C GLU A 58 3.89 -0.41 6.00
N VAL A 59 4.71 -1.04 5.17
CA VAL A 59 4.35 -1.42 3.80
C VAL A 59 4.71 -2.86 3.56
N GLU A 60 3.74 -3.61 3.05
CA GLU A 60 3.90 -4.99 2.64
C GLU A 60 3.41 -5.15 1.20
N TYR A 61 3.95 -6.14 0.49
CA TYR A 61 3.37 -6.55 -0.80
C TYR A 61 3.44 -8.05 -0.96
N GLN A 62 2.41 -8.59 -1.61
CA GLN A 62 2.34 -9.99 -2.00
C GLN A 62 2.28 -10.09 -3.52
N ASP A 63 3.08 -10.99 -4.09
CA ASP A 63 3.09 -11.25 -5.53
C ASP A 63 2.66 -12.69 -5.82
N THR A 64 1.48 -12.88 -6.41
CA THR A 64 0.85 -14.16 -6.78
C THR A 64 0.55 -15.17 -5.65
N ASP A 65 1.39 -15.32 -4.64
CA ASP A 65 1.24 -16.30 -3.56
C ASP A 65 1.86 -15.81 -2.24
N ALA A 66 1.55 -16.50 -1.14
CA ALA A 66 2.02 -16.14 0.19
C ALA A 66 3.53 -16.37 0.44
N LYS A 67 4.24 -17.09 -0.44
CA LYS A 67 5.70 -17.28 -0.33
C LYS A 67 6.45 -16.06 -0.87
N HIS A 68 5.82 -15.30 -1.74
CA HIS A 68 6.31 -14.04 -2.28
C HIS A 68 5.66 -12.85 -1.57
N HIS A 69 5.66 -12.90 -0.23
CA HIS A 69 5.20 -11.83 0.64
C HIS A 69 6.41 -11.14 1.27
N TYR A 70 6.48 -9.82 1.15
CA TYR A 70 7.60 -9.01 1.59
C TYR A 70 7.12 -7.79 2.36
N ARG A 71 7.96 -7.29 3.26
CA ARG A 71 7.77 -6.00 3.95
C ARG A 71 8.95 -5.08 3.76
N ALA A 72 8.68 -3.78 3.82
CA ALA A 72 9.72 -2.77 3.86
C ALA A 72 10.52 -2.88 5.17
N LYS A 73 11.85 -2.74 5.11
CA LYS A 73 12.72 -2.79 6.31
C LYS A 73 12.63 -1.56 7.21
N ARG A 74 11.91 -0.52 6.79
CA ARG A 74 11.69 0.72 7.53
C ARG A 74 10.27 1.21 7.31
N SER A 75 9.80 2.09 8.18
CA SER A 75 8.60 2.87 7.92
C SER A 75 8.83 3.91 6.82
N LEU A 76 7.78 4.18 6.07
CA LEU A 76 7.74 5.17 4.99
C LEU A 76 6.90 6.38 5.39
N THR A 77 7.19 7.53 4.79
CA THR A 77 6.37 8.75 4.97
C THR A 77 5.14 8.74 4.06
N ALA A 78 4.14 9.58 4.34
CA ALA A 78 2.94 9.70 3.50
C ALA A 78 3.28 9.95 2.02
N ASP A 79 4.21 10.85 1.71
CA ASP A 79 4.61 11.12 0.32
C ASP A 79 5.40 9.97 -0.33
N GLU A 80 6.12 9.16 0.45
CA GLU A 80 6.71 7.91 -0.04
C GLU A 80 5.64 6.86 -0.34
N ILE A 81 4.62 6.73 0.52
CA ILE A 81 3.47 5.85 0.27
C ILE A 81 2.72 6.24 -1.00
N VAL A 82 2.40 7.53 -1.18
CA VAL A 82 1.70 7.99 -2.38
C VAL A 82 2.50 7.65 -3.63
N ARG A 83 3.80 7.90 -3.64
CA ARG A 83 4.67 7.55 -4.78
C ARG A 83 4.70 6.04 -5.04
N ALA A 84 4.80 5.22 -4.00
CA ALA A 84 4.81 3.76 -4.13
C ALA A 84 3.47 3.23 -4.69
N LEU A 85 2.34 3.69 -4.14
CA LEU A 85 1.01 3.27 -4.59
C LEU A 85 0.69 3.73 -6.02
N VAL A 86 1.11 4.93 -6.42
CA VAL A 86 0.93 5.43 -7.80
C VAL A 86 1.79 4.64 -8.79
N SER A 87 3.07 4.40 -8.46
CA SER A 87 3.96 3.56 -9.28
C SER A 87 3.36 2.14 -9.43
N TYR A 88 2.87 1.55 -8.33
CA TYR A 88 2.19 0.26 -8.36
C TYR A 88 0.91 0.26 -9.23
N ALA A 89 0.02 1.24 -9.05
CA ALA A 89 -1.25 1.34 -9.80
C ALA A 89 -1.02 1.49 -11.32
N THR A 90 0.03 2.21 -11.70
CA THR A 90 0.39 2.43 -13.11
C THR A 90 1.16 1.27 -13.73
N GLY A 91 1.58 0.28 -12.92
CA GLY A 91 2.39 -0.86 -13.36
C GLY A 91 3.86 -0.52 -13.57
N ALA A 92 4.31 0.62 -13.03
CA ALA A 92 5.69 1.02 -13.06
C ALA A 92 6.47 0.34 -11.90
N ASP A 93 7.78 0.19 -12.05
CA ASP A 93 8.60 -0.63 -11.15
C ASP A 93 9.35 0.19 -10.08
N GLU A 94 9.21 1.53 -10.08
CA GLU A 94 9.98 2.39 -9.17
C GLU A 94 9.74 2.03 -7.70
N TRP A 95 8.50 1.67 -7.32
CA TRP A 95 8.15 1.26 -5.94
C TRP A 95 9.03 0.13 -5.40
N LYS A 96 9.51 -0.79 -6.27
CA LYS A 96 10.38 -1.91 -5.88
C LYS A 96 11.75 -1.43 -5.39
N THR A 97 12.19 -0.25 -5.81
CA THR A 97 13.51 0.32 -5.47
C THR A 97 13.45 1.44 -4.45
N MET A 98 12.25 1.86 -4.02
CA MET A 98 12.05 2.97 -3.07
C MET A 98 12.49 2.64 -1.64
N THR A 99 12.57 1.35 -1.32
CA THR A 99 12.99 0.84 -0.02
C THR A 99 13.63 -0.53 -0.18
N GLU A 100 14.30 -1.00 0.86
CA GLU A 100 14.72 -2.38 0.94
C GLU A 100 13.57 -3.26 1.42
N TRP A 101 13.40 -4.40 0.76
CA TRP A 101 12.37 -5.39 1.07
C TRP A 101 13.00 -6.60 1.73
N GLU A 102 12.28 -7.19 2.68
CA GLU A 102 12.62 -8.47 3.27
C GLU A 102 11.44 -9.44 3.18
N PRO A 103 11.69 -10.73 2.93
CA PRO A 103 10.61 -11.72 2.87
C PRO A 103 10.00 -11.91 4.26
N ILE A 104 8.67 -11.93 4.32
CA ILE A 104 7.91 -12.30 5.50
C ILE A 104 7.89 -13.83 5.58
N LYS A 105 8.42 -14.37 6.68
CA LYS A 105 8.33 -15.79 6.99
C LYS A 105 7.28 -15.97 8.08
N TRP A 106 6.23 -16.71 7.76
CA TRP A 106 5.21 -17.18 8.69
C TRP A 106 5.67 -18.44 9.41
#